data_AF-A0A7U7G546-F1
#
_entry.id   AF-A0A7U7G546-F1
#
_cell.length_a   1.000
_cell.length_b   1.000
_cell.length_c   1.000
_cell.angle_alpha   90.00
_cell.angle_beta   90.00
_cell.angle_gamma   90.00
#
_symmetry.space_group_name_H-M   'P 1'
#
loop_
_entity.id
_entity.type
_entity.pdbx_description
1 polymer ?
#
loop_
_entity_poly.entity_id
_entity_poly.type
_entity_poly.pdbx_seq_one_letter_code
_entity_poly.pdbx_strand_id
1 'polypeptide(L)'
;MSLPNPKHPHGWLLAGMFGLSALSCLSPISRQAPTRLLIGAAQAEDELGREVGTQLQNAQSALSSHQPAKALEFVNAADAVAGKSDYESYVIAQMRAAAASQAGNVPVALKAYETLIRNSRTTPAARQQMLMAQASLAYGARDYASAANAASRYLKEVGPNQQMQTLLLQCHYLQQDWKGTVEAGRAMLAADRKAGQIPAENQLQMLAAAYDQLHDTAGKTGIYVKLVKYHARPQYWQMLIHDLTTDHSLTPRMVFNLQRLRLATGLLTSPAEFQDMAERAVQMELPQLALNLLDEGYARHLLGTGTGAEAQAHFRAFVAQRAAEARTSLPAMVEKAKTSTEAGPSLTAGYNLVLNGQVDQGLALMQQGLGKQPHQPDLARLSLGMAMMDAGRRTEALQLFSSMDGEGTANNLAQLWAVQLSARPSH
;
A
#
# COMPACT_ATOMS: atom_id res chain seq x y z
N MET A 1 5.35 -18.60 -30.57
CA MET A 1 3.91 -18.86 -30.45
C MET A 1 3.19 -17.53 -30.40
N SER A 2 2.60 -17.12 -31.52
CA SER A 2 1.82 -15.90 -31.67
C SER A 2 0.35 -16.18 -31.33
N LEU A 3 -0.29 -15.27 -30.60
CA LEU A 3 -1.73 -15.26 -30.33
C LEU A 3 -2.32 -13.85 -30.55
N PRO A 4 -3.64 -13.73 -30.81
CA PRO A 4 -4.17 -12.89 -31.87
C PRO A 4 -4.82 -11.58 -31.41
N ASN A 5 -4.95 -10.69 -32.38
CA ASN A 5 -5.62 -9.40 -32.37
C ASN A 5 -7.15 -9.54 -32.53
N PRO A 6 -7.99 -8.77 -31.82
CA PRO A 6 -9.34 -8.48 -32.28
C PRO A 6 -9.54 -6.97 -32.55
N LYS A 7 -9.95 -6.70 -33.79
CA LYS A 7 -10.54 -5.43 -34.26
C LYS A 7 -11.97 -5.30 -33.72
N HIS A 8 -12.37 -4.12 -33.27
CA HIS A 8 -13.74 -3.60 -33.48
C HIS A 8 -13.77 -2.05 -33.48
N PRO A 9 -14.78 -1.43 -34.15
CA PRO A 9 -14.74 -0.04 -34.59
C PRO A 9 -15.74 0.92 -33.88
N HIS A 10 -15.38 2.20 -33.95
CA HIS A 10 -16.18 3.44 -34.03
C HIS A 10 -17.33 3.77 -33.05
N GLY A 11 -17.16 4.95 -32.43
CA GLY A 11 -18.14 6.04 -32.49
C GLY A 11 -18.89 6.35 -31.19
N TRP A 12 -19.48 7.56 -31.14
CA TRP A 12 -20.38 8.14 -30.12
C TRP A 12 -19.78 9.17 -29.14
N LEU A 13 -19.74 10.41 -29.67
CA LEU A 13 -20.44 11.62 -29.19
C LEU A 13 -20.09 12.23 -27.81
N LEU A 14 -19.41 13.37 -27.90
CA LEU A 14 -19.35 14.47 -26.94
C LEU A 14 -20.57 15.41 -27.13
N ALA A 15 -21.34 15.65 -26.06
CA ALA A 15 -22.15 16.83 -25.75
C ALA A 15 -22.78 16.52 -24.38
N GLY A 16 -22.63 17.27 -23.29
CA GLY A 16 -22.75 18.71 -23.10
C GLY A 16 -23.85 18.89 -22.05
N MET A 17 -23.62 19.67 -20.99
CA MET A 17 -24.66 20.39 -20.20
C MET A 17 -24.00 21.16 -19.04
N PHE A 18 -23.68 22.42 -19.28
CA PHE A 18 -23.76 23.46 -18.25
C PHE A 18 -25.11 24.13 -18.43
N GLY A 19 -26.01 23.93 -17.47
CA GLY A 19 -27.29 24.64 -17.38
C GLY A 19 -27.47 25.15 -15.96
N LEU A 20 -27.25 26.46 -15.76
CA LEU A 20 -27.76 27.15 -14.57
C LEU A 20 -29.12 27.74 -14.93
N SER A 21 -30.17 27.21 -14.31
CA SER A 21 -31.50 27.83 -14.26
C SER A 21 -31.60 28.61 -12.94
N ALA A 22 -31.92 29.90 -13.02
CA ALA A 22 -32.32 30.69 -11.86
C ALA A 22 -33.75 31.18 -12.08
N LEU A 23 -34.68 30.59 -11.34
CA LEU A 23 -36.01 31.13 -11.05
C LEU A 23 -35.94 31.84 -9.69
N SER A 24 -36.35 33.11 -9.61
CA SER A 24 -36.87 33.68 -8.36
C SER A 24 -37.81 34.85 -8.62
N CYS A 25 -38.95 34.78 -7.94
CA CYS A 25 -40.16 35.58 -7.99
C CYS A 25 -40.02 37.10 -7.73
N LEU A 26 -40.97 37.85 -8.30
CA LEU A 26 -41.33 39.23 -7.95
C LEU A 26 -41.97 39.33 -6.54
N SER A 27 -41.71 40.44 -5.85
CA SER A 27 -42.71 41.25 -5.11
C SER A 27 -42.14 42.66 -4.79
N PRO A 28 -42.97 43.70 -4.56
CA PRO A 28 -42.60 45.09 -4.84
C PRO A 28 -42.55 46.05 -3.62
N ILE A 29 -41.90 47.21 -3.88
CA ILE A 29 -42.03 48.56 -3.26
C ILE A 29 -41.49 48.80 -1.83
N SER A 30 -40.48 49.66 -1.76
CA SER A 30 -40.53 50.91 -0.94
C SER A 30 -39.50 51.94 -1.45
N ARG A 31 -39.99 53.16 -1.72
CA ARG A 31 -39.23 54.35 -2.12
C ARG A 31 -38.46 54.92 -0.93
N GLN A 32 -37.14 55.06 -1.04
CA GLN A 32 -36.37 56.15 -0.41
C GLN A 32 -35.20 56.54 -1.33
N ALA A 33 -35.00 57.85 -1.54
CA ALA A 33 -33.92 58.45 -2.32
C ALA A 33 -32.88 59.10 -1.36
N PRO A 34 -31.76 59.65 -1.85
CA PRO A 34 -30.48 58.99 -1.92
C PRO A 34 -29.45 59.57 -0.94
N THR A 35 -28.68 58.72 -0.26
CA THR A 35 -27.48 59.16 0.48
C THR A 35 -26.24 58.73 -0.29
N ARG A 36 -25.42 59.73 -0.61
CA ARG A 36 -24.26 59.70 -1.51
C ARG A 36 -23.30 58.53 -1.25
N LEU A 37 -22.90 57.89 -2.34
CA LEU A 37 -21.78 56.97 -2.47
C LEU A 37 -20.52 57.55 -1.81
N LEU A 38 -19.93 56.76 -0.91
CA LEU A 38 -18.48 56.68 -0.81
C LEU A 38 -18.00 55.79 -1.97
N ILE A 39 -17.08 56.35 -2.74
CA ILE A 39 -16.43 55.74 -3.90
C ILE A 39 -15.65 54.50 -3.41
N GLY A 40 -16.27 53.33 -3.53
CA GLY A 40 -15.55 52.08 -3.69
C GLY A 40 -15.36 51.87 -5.18
N ALA A 41 -14.13 51.64 -5.62
CA ALA A 41 -13.82 51.34 -7.01
C ALA A 41 -14.78 50.27 -7.53
N ALA A 42 -15.66 50.66 -8.46
CA ALA A 42 -16.38 49.72 -9.28
C ALA A 42 -15.33 48.78 -9.89
N GLN A 43 -15.42 47.49 -9.62
CA GLN A 43 -14.84 46.54 -10.57
C GLN A 43 -15.54 46.87 -11.89
N ALA A 44 -14.77 47.31 -12.88
CA ALA A 44 -15.28 47.44 -14.24
C ALA A 44 -16.09 46.19 -14.53
N GLU A 45 -17.33 46.34 -15.01
CA GLU A 45 -18.17 45.20 -15.39
C GLU A 45 -17.32 44.27 -16.25
N ASP A 46 -17.30 42.98 -15.91
CA ASP A 46 -16.55 41.94 -16.59
C ASP A 46 -17.10 41.77 -18.03
N GLU A 47 -16.84 42.75 -18.88
CA GLU A 47 -17.26 42.83 -20.27
C GLU A 47 -16.08 42.51 -21.18
N LEU A 48 -16.35 41.73 -22.23
CA LEU A 48 -15.38 41.49 -23.29
C LEU A 48 -15.44 42.65 -24.27
N GLY A 49 -14.31 43.30 -24.52
CA GLY A 49 -14.18 44.25 -25.61
C GLY A 49 -14.56 43.59 -26.93
N ARG A 50 -15.22 44.34 -27.83
CA ARG A 50 -15.79 43.81 -29.07
C ARG A 50 -14.79 42.99 -29.89
N GLU A 51 -13.55 43.46 -29.98
CA GLU A 51 -12.48 42.78 -30.73
C GLU A 51 -12.09 41.44 -30.09
N VAL A 52 -11.81 41.42 -28.77
CA VAL A 52 -11.50 40.21 -28.02
C VAL A 52 -12.66 39.22 -28.06
N GLY A 53 -13.89 39.68 -27.80
CA GLY A 53 -15.10 38.86 -27.83
C GLY A 53 -15.34 38.20 -29.18
N THR A 54 -15.13 38.93 -30.29
CA THR A 54 -15.25 38.37 -31.64
C THR A 54 -14.24 37.26 -31.89
N GLN A 55 -12.98 37.46 -31.50
CA GLN A 55 -11.93 36.45 -31.66
C GLN A 55 -12.21 35.20 -30.81
N LEU A 56 -12.67 35.37 -29.56
CA LEU A 56 -13.01 34.24 -28.70
C LEU A 56 -14.24 33.46 -29.19
N GLN A 57 -15.24 34.14 -29.77
CA GLN A 57 -16.38 33.47 -30.41
C GLN A 57 -15.95 32.63 -31.63
N ASN A 58 -15.00 33.15 -32.42
CA ASN A 58 -14.41 32.41 -33.54
C ASN A 58 -13.60 31.20 -33.05
N ALA A 59 -12.82 31.38 -31.97
CA ALA A 59 -12.09 30.29 -31.33
C ALA A 59 -13.03 29.18 -30.84
N GLN A 60 -14.12 29.55 -30.14
CA GLN A 60 -15.14 28.61 -29.68
C GLN A 60 -15.78 27.84 -30.85
N SER A 61 -16.14 28.55 -31.93
CA SER A 61 -16.73 27.93 -33.14
C SER A 61 -15.75 26.97 -33.81
N ALA A 62 -14.46 27.31 -33.84
CA ALA A 62 -13.41 26.44 -34.36
C ALA A 62 -13.23 25.18 -33.50
N LEU A 63 -13.29 25.28 -32.16
CA LEU A 63 -13.26 24.11 -31.27
C LEU A 63 -14.48 23.21 -31.46
N SER A 64 -15.68 23.78 -31.53
CA SER A 64 -16.90 23.03 -31.83
C SER A 64 -16.86 22.34 -33.20
N SER A 65 -16.06 22.86 -34.12
CA SER A 65 -15.82 22.27 -35.45
C SER A 65 -14.60 21.34 -35.51
N HIS A 66 -14.06 20.91 -34.37
CA HIS A 66 -12.86 20.07 -34.25
C HIS A 66 -11.61 20.65 -34.95
N GLN A 67 -11.46 21.98 -34.98
CA GLN A 67 -10.32 22.69 -35.55
C GLN A 67 -9.50 23.41 -34.45
N PRO A 68 -8.82 22.67 -33.56
CA PRO A 68 -8.18 23.27 -32.39
C PRO A 68 -6.94 24.11 -32.71
N ALA A 69 -6.24 23.82 -33.81
CA ALA A 69 -5.14 24.66 -34.31
C ALA A 69 -5.65 26.05 -34.74
N LYS A 70 -6.77 26.10 -35.48
CA LYS A 70 -7.43 27.35 -35.89
C LYS A 70 -7.99 28.11 -34.69
N ALA A 71 -8.51 27.40 -33.70
CA ALA A 71 -8.93 28.03 -32.45
C ALA A 71 -7.74 28.73 -31.74
N LEU A 72 -6.55 28.12 -31.73
CA LEU A 72 -5.35 28.75 -31.18
C LEU A 72 -4.93 30.01 -31.93
N GLU A 73 -5.09 30.06 -33.25
CA GLU A 73 -4.83 31.28 -34.03
C GLU A 73 -5.75 32.42 -33.59
N PHE A 74 -7.05 32.16 -33.45
CA PHE A 74 -8.00 33.15 -32.94
C PHE A 74 -7.70 33.58 -31.50
N VAL A 75 -7.29 32.65 -30.63
CA VAL A 75 -6.86 32.96 -29.27
C VAL A 75 -5.61 33.85 -29.26
N ASN A 76 -4.64 33.60 -30.15
CA ASN A 76 -3.45 34.44 -30.26
C ASN A 76 -3.78 35.83 -30.80
N ALA A 77 -4.73 35.94 -31.73
CA ALA A 77 -5.24 37.22 -32.20
C ALA A 77 -5.96 37.99 -31.07
N ALA A 78 -6.77 37.32 -30.26
CA ALA A 78 -7.39 37.91 -29.08
C ALA A 78 -6.35 38.43 -28.08
N ASP A 79 -5.26 37.68 -27.86
CA ASP A 79 -4.18 38.08 -26.96
C ASP A 79 -3.29 39.21 -27.51
N ALA A 80 -3.32 39.48 -28.82
CA ALA A 80 -2.56 40.56 -29.44
C ALA A 80 -3.22 41.94 -29.28
N VAL A 81 -4.51 42.00 -28.90
CA VAL A 81 -5.24 43.25 -28.71
C VAL A 81 -4.58 44.12 -27.62
N ALA A 82 -4.40 45.41 -27.87
CA ALA A 82 -3.81 46.33 -26.89
C ALA A 82 -4.85 46.79 -25.84
N GLY A 83 -4.40 47.08 -24.61
CA GLY A 83 -5.29 47.63 -23.57
C GLY A 83 -6.31 46.66 -22.98
N LYS A 84 -6.09 45.35 -23.11
CA LYS A 84 -6.96 44.30 -22.53
C LYS A 84 -7.07 44.46 -21.01
N SER A 85 -8.28 44.21 -20.50
CA SER A 85 -8.54 44.08 -19.07
C SER A 85 -7.97 42.78 -18.49
N ASP A 86 -7.87 42.71 -17.16
CA ASP A 86 -7.52 41.49 -16.43
C ASP A 86 -8.57 40.38 -16.66
N TYR A 87 -9.84 40.76 -16.85
CA TYR A 87 -10.92 39.83 -17.16
C TYR A 87 -10.75 39.23 -18.56
N GLU A 88 -10.52 40.05 -19.58
CA GLU A 88 -10.27 39.55 -20.94
C GLU A 88 -9.04 38.64 -20.99
N SER A 89 -7.97 39.02 -20.30
CA SER A 89 -6.75 38.19 -20.20
C SER A 89 -7.04 36.83 -19.54
N TYR A 90 -7.92 36.81 -18.54
CA TYR A 90 -8.38 35.59 -17.88
C TYR A 90 -9.18 34.69 -18.83
N VAL A 91 -10.17 35.23 -19.55
CA VAL A 91 -10.99 34.46 -20.50
C VAL A 91 -10.17 33.96 -21.69
N ILE A 92 -9.23 34.77 -22.20
CA ILE A 92 -8.26 34.36 -23.23
C ILE A 92 -7.44 33.17 -22.74
N ALA A 93 -6.96 33.19 -21.49
CA ALA A 93 -6.21 32.06 -20.93
C ALA A 93 -7.07 30.79 -20.80
N GLN A 94 -8.35 30.91 -20.47
CA GLN A 94 -9.28 29.76 -20.43
C GLN A 94 -9.45 29.13 -21.82
N MET A 95 -9.71 29.96 -22.84
CA MET A 95 -9.85 29.50 -24.21
C MET A 95 -8.54 28.90 -24.74
N ARG A 96 -7.40 29.51 -24.38
CA ARG A 96 -6.06 28.98 -24.70
C ARG A 96 -5.85 27.58 -24.12
N ALA A 97 -6.18 27.37 -22.85
CA ALA A 97 -6.05 26.07 -22.20
C ALA A 97 -6.90 25.00 -22.90
N ALA A 98 -8.17 25.33 -23.21
CA ALA A 98 -9.07 24.43 -23.92
C ALA A 98 -8.57 24.10 -25.33
N ALA A 99 -8.22 25.12 -26.12
CA ALA A 99 -7.77 24.94 -27.50
C ALA A 99 -6.44 24.20 -27.58
N ALA A 100 -5.48 24.53 -26.70
CA ALA A 100 -4.19 23.85 -26.66
C ALA A 100 -4.32 22.39 -26.21
N SER A 101 -5.17 22.10 -25.23
CA SER A 101 -5.43 20.71 -24.79
C SER A 101 -6.01 19.87 -25.93
N GLN A 102 -7.01 20.40 -26.67
CA GLN A 102 -7.60 19.70 -27.80
C GLN A 102 -6.66 19.59 -29.01
N ALA A 103 -5.77 20.57 -29.19
CA ALA A 103 -4.74 20.53 -30.24
C ALA A 103 -3.61 19.55 -29.94
N GLY A 104 -3.56 18.96 -28.74
CA GLY A 104 -2.40 18.21 -28.26
C GLY A 104 -1.16 19.08 -28.04
N ASN A 105 -1.31 20.41 -28.02
CA ASN A 105 -0.21 21.33 -27.74
C ASN A 105 0.01 21.46 -26.24
N VAL A 106 0.63 20.43 -25.66
CA VAL A 106 0.83 20.27 -24.23
C VAL A 106 1.57 21.47 -23.60
N PRO A 107 2.70 21.97 -24.14
CA PRO A 107 3.41 23.09 -23.53
C PRO A 107 2.55 24.36 -23.41
N VAL A 108 1.75 24.67 -24.44
CA VAL A 108 0.86 25.85 -24.42
C VAL A 108 -0.29 25.64 -23.42
N ALA A 109 -0.85 24.43 -23.35
CA ALA A 109 -1.92 24.10 -22.41
C ALA A 109 -1.43 24.20 -20.96
N LEU A 110 -0.27 23.63 -20.62
CA LEU A 110 0.30 23.68 -19.27
C LEU A 110 0.59 25.12 -18.83
N LYS A 111 1.14 25.96 -19.73
CA LYS A 111 1.36 27.38 -19.45
C LYS A 111 0.05 28.12 -19.19
N ALA A 112 -0.99 27.84 -19.99
CA ALA A 112 -2.30 28.45 -19.81
C ALA A 112 -2.96 28.02 -18.48
N TYR A 113 -2.89 26.74 -18.11
CA TYR A 113 -3.36 26.27 -16.80
C TYR A 113 -2.63 26.95 -15.64
N GLU A 114 -1.31 27.13 -15.72
CA GLU A 114 -0.55 27.80 -14.67
C GLU A 114 -0.99 29.27 -14.49
N THR A 115 -1.24 29.98 -15.59
CA THR A 115 -1.81 31.33 -15.56
C THR A 115 -3.17 31.35 -14.87
N LEU A 116 -4.06 30.41 -15.21
CA LEU A 116 -5.39 30.33 -14.64
C LEU A 116 -5.35 29.98 -13.14
N ILE A 117 -4.51 29.02 -12.74
CA ILE A 117 -4.39 28.57 -11.35
C ILE A 117 -3.93 29.71 -10.43
N ARG A 118 -3.00 30.56 -10.89
CA ARG A 118 -2.49 31.72 -10.15
C ARG A 118 -3.44 32.92 -10.13
N ASN A 119 -4.42 32.96 -11.03
CA ASN A 119 -5.34 34.08 -11.11
C ASN A 119 -6.32 34.07 -9.92
N SER A 120 -6.52 35.23 -9.29
CA SER A 120 -7.42 35.40 -8.15
C SER A 120 -8.90 35.20 -8.49
N ARG A 121 -9.27 35.32 -9.77
CA ARG A 121 -10.62 35.07 -10.30
C ARG A 121 -10.94 33.58 -10.40
N THR A 122 -9.95 32.69 -10.38
CA THR A 122 -10.18 31.25 -10.41
C THR A 122 -10.68 30.77 -9.06
N THR A 123 -11.90 30.24 -9.05
CA THR A 123 -12.51 29.67 -7.84
C THR A 123 -11.71 28.47 -7.33
N PRO A 124 -11.76 28.14 -6.03
CA PRO A 124 -11.07 26.97 -5.49
C PRO A 124 -11.43 25.66 -6.21
N ALA A 125 -12.71 25.47 -6.55
CA ALA A 125 -13.18 24.30 -7.29
C ALA A 125 -12.60 24.23 -8.72
N ALA A 126 -12.55 25.36 -9.43
CA ALA A 126 -11.92 25.42 -10.75
C ALA A 126 -10.41 25.17 -10.66
N ARG A 127 -9.72 25.73 -9.65
CA ARG A 127 -8.30 25.49 -9.42
C ARG A 127 -7.99 24.02 -9.20
N GLN A 128 -8.81 23.32 -8.40
CA GLN A 128 -8.72 21.88 -8.18
C GLN A 128 -8.80 21.10 -9.50
N GLN A 129 -9.81 21.39 -10.32
CA GLN A 129 -10.00 20.72 -11.62
C GLN A 129 -8.83 21.00 -12.58
N MET A 130 -8.35 22.25 -12.61
CA MET A 130 -7.21 22.64 -13.44
C MET A 130 -5.92 21.93 -13.03
N LEU A 131 -5.65 21.76 -11.73
CA LEU A 131 -4.50 20.99 -11.23
C LEU A 131 -4.57 19.51 -11.66
N MET A 132 -5.75 18.89 -11.58
CA MET A 132 -5.94 17.50 -12.05
C MET A 132 -5.73 17.37 -13.57
N ALA A 133 -6.27 18.33 -14.34
CA ALA A 133 -6.11 18.36 -15.78
C ALA A 133 -4.64 18.58 -16.17
N GLN A 134 -3.94 19.49 -15.49
CA GLN A 134 -2.51 19.76 -15.69
C GLN A 134 -1.67 18.50 -15.44
N ALA A 135 -1.92 17.81 -14.32
CA ALA A 135 -1.22 16.57 -13.99
C ALA A 135 -1.46 15.47 -15.04
N SER A 136 -2.72 15.26 -15.41
CA SER A 136 -3.12 14.22 -16.36
C SER A 136 -2.59 14.48 -17.77
N LEU A 137 -2.65 15.74 -18.22
CA LEU A 137 -2.15 16.16 -19.53
C LEU A 137 -0.63 16.00 -19.63
N ALA A 138 0.10 16.46 -18.62
CA ALA A 138 1.55 16.30 -18.54
C ALA A 138 1.95 14.82 -18.51
N TYR A 139 1.22 14.00 -17.74
CA TYR A 139 1.47 12.55 -17.68
C TYR A 139 1.27 11.87 -19.04
N GLY A 140 0.18 12.18 -19.74
CA GLY A 140 -0.08 11.65 -21.09
C GLY A 140 0.98 12.08 -22.11
N ALA A 141 1.55 13.27 -21.93
CA ALA A 141 2.66 13.79 -22.72
C ALA A 141 4.04 13.21 -22.33
N ARG A 142 4.08 12.33 -21.31
CA ARG A 142 5.31 11.78 -20.71
C ARG A 142 6.22 12.82 -20.06
N ASP A 143 5.71 14.03 -19.80
CA ASP A 143 6.36 15.02 -18.96
C ASP A 143 6.04 14.72 -17.48
N TYR A 144 6.70 13.68 -16.97
CA TYR A 144 6.46 13.18 -15.62
C TYR A 144 6.87 14.18 -14.53
N ALA A 145 7.81 15.08 -14.82
CA ALA A 145 8.24 16.12 -13.89
C ALA A 145 7.12 17.15 -13.66
N SER A 146 6.54 17.68 -14.74
CA SER A 146 5.41 18.59 -14.65
C SER A 146 4.18 17.91 -14.05
N ALA A 147 3.95 16.65 -14.39
CA ALA A 147 2.85 15.86 -13.85
C ALA A 147 2.97 15.65 -12.34
N ALA A 148 4.16 15.26 -11.85
CA ALA A 148 4.46 15.11 -10.43
C ALA A 148 4.30 16.43 -9.67
N ASN A 149 4.73 17.55 -10.25
CA ASN A 149 4.57 18.87 -9.64
C ASN A 149 3.08 19.22 -9.44
N ALA A 150 2.27 19.07 -10.50
CA ALA A 150 0.84 19.36 -10.44
C ALA A 150 0.10 18.43 -9.46
N ALA A 151 0.41 17.14 -9.45
CA ALA A 151 -0.17 16.18 -8.51
C ALA A 151 0.23 16.49 -7.05
N SER A 152 1.50 16.81 -6.81
CA SER A 152 1.98 17.19 -5.48
C SER A 152 1.30 18.46 -4.97
N ARG A 153 1.13 19.47 -5.85
CA ARG A 153 0.40 20.70 -5.52
C ARG A 153 -1.06 20.43 -5.20
N TYR A 154 -1.73 19.60 -6.00
CA TYR A 154 -3.10 19.17 -5.71
C TYR A 154 -3.20 18.54 -4.32
N LEU A 155 -2.34 17.57 -4.00
CA LEU A 155 -2.39 16.85 -2.72
C LEU A 155 -2.11 17.76 -1.52
N LYS A 156 -1.31 18.81 -1.71
CA LYS A 156 -1.00 19.81 -0.69
C LYS A 156 -2.10 20.85 -0.51
N GLU A 157 -2.65 21.37 -1.61
CA GLU A 157 -3.60 22.49 -1.61
C GLU A 157 -5.04 22.03 -1.39
N VAL A 158 -5.42 20.86 -1.92
CA VAL A 158 -6.79 20.33 -1.90
C VAL A 158 -6.93 19.19 -0.88
N GLY A 159 -5.97 18.28 -0.86
CA GLY A 159 -5.93 17.14 0.06
C GLY A 159 -5.93 15.77 -0.63
N PRO A 160 -6.17 14.69 0.13
CA PRO A 160 -6.07 13.32 -0.36
C PRO A 160 -7.02 13.02 -1.53
N ASN A 161 -6.47 12.50 -2.63
CA ASN A 161 -7.22 12.02 -3.79
C ASN A 161 -6.47 10.84 -4.41
N GLN A 162 -7.16 9.71 -4.56
CA GLN A 162 -6.54 8.44 -4.98
C GLN A 162 -5.92 8.51 -6.39
N GLN A 163 -6.56 9.23 -7.32
CA GLN A 163 -6.05 9.40 -8.68
C GLN A 163 -4.73 10.19 -8.66
N MET A 164 -4.68 11.30 -7.91
CA MET A 164 -3.48 12.14 -7.82
C MET A 164 -2.36 11.45 -7.04
N GLN A 165 -2.66 10.69 -5.99
CA GLN A 165 -1.68 9.87 -5.27
C GLN A 165 -1.06 8.80 -6.18
N THR A 166 -1.90 8.09 -6.94
CA THR A 166 -1.44 7.07 -7.88
C THR A 166 -0.59 7.67 -8.99
N LEU A 167 -1.04 8.79 -9.57
CA LEU A 167 -0.30 9.47 -10.62
C LEU A 167 1.05 9.98 -10.12
N LEU A 168 1.11 10.56 -8.92
CA LEU A 168 2.37 11.03 -8.32
C LEU A 168 3.36 9.86 -8.14
N LEU A 169 2.91 8.74 -7.56
CA LEU A 169 3.71 7.53 -7.40
C LEU A 169 4.27 7.05 -8.75
N GLN A 170 3.41 6.96 -9.77
CA GLN A 170 3.79 6.53 -11.11
C GLN A 170 4.80 7.49 -11.76
N CYS A 171 4.61 8.80 -11.61
CA CYS A 171 5.56 9.79 -12.12
C CYS A 171 6.95 9.62 -11.53
N HIS A 172 7.08 9.46 -10.21
CA HIS A 172 8.39 9.23 -9.59
C HIS A 172 9.00 7.91 -10.06
N TYR A 173 8.21 6.85 -10.14
CA TYR A 173 8.68 5.54 -10.59
C TYR A 173 9.20 5.58 -12.04
N LEU A 174 8.46 6.22 -12.95
CA LEU A 174 8.84 6.36 -14.36
C LEU A 174 10.05 7.27 -14.57
N GLN A 175 10.30 8.20 -13.65
CA GLN A 175 11.51 9.03 -13.62
C GLN A 175 12.70 8.32 -12.95
N GLN A 176 12.52 7.09 -12.46
CA GLN A 176 13.52 6.38 -11.63
C GLN A 176 13.91 7.16 -10.36
N ASP A 177 13.04 8.06 -9.90
CA ASP A 177 13.18 8.71 -8.61
C ASP A 177 12.67 7.74 -7.53
N TRP A 178 13.52 6.79 -7.15
CA TRP A 178 13.16 5.73 -6.21
C TRP A 178 12.84 6.28 -4.82
N LYS A 179 13.51 7.35 -4.38
CA LYS A 179 13.22 8.02 -3.11
C LYS A 179 11.84 8.67 -3.15
N GLY A 180 11.54 9.46 -4.19
CA GLY A 180 10.23 10.06 -4.37
C GLY A 180 9.12 9.02 -4.52
N THR A 181 9.40 7.89 -5.16
CA THR A 181 8.47 6.75 -5.26
C THR A 181 8.11 6.21 -3.87
N VAL A 182 9.11 5.96 -3.03
CA VAL A 182 8.91 5.48 -1.65
C VAL A 182 8.13 6.49 -0.82
N GLU A 183 8.48 7.78 -0.89
CA GLU A 183 7.79 8.84 -0.14
C GLU A 183 6.32 8.96 -0.54
N ALA A 184 6.04 9.06 -1.85
CA ALA A 184 4.68 9.13 -2.38
C ALA A 184 3.86 7.87 -2.02
N GLY A 185 4.48 6.69 -2.13
CA GLY A 185 3.83 5.43 -1.80
C GLY A 185 3.54 5.27 -0.31
N ARG A 186 4.43 5.70 0.59
CA ARG A 186 4.16 5.69 2.03
C ARG A 186 2.98 6.60 2.40
N ALA A 187 2.91 7.79 1.80
CA ALA A 187 1.79 8.70 2.00
C ALA A 187 0.46 8.10 1.48
N MET A 188 0.49 7.47 0.31
CA MET A 188 -0.65 6.75 -0.26
C MET A 188 -1.10 5.59 0.64
N LEU A 189 -0.18 4.72 1.09
CA LEU A 189 -0.51 3.60 1.99
C LEU A 189 -1.09 4.06 3.34
N ALA A 190 -0.64 5.21 3.85
CA ALA A 190 -1.21 5.79 5.07
C ALA A 190 -2.64 6.31 4.84
N ALA A 191 -2.91 6.89 3.67
CA ALA A 191 -4.24 7.33 3.27
C ALA A 191 -5.20 6.15 3.08
N ASP A 192 -4.76 5.10 2.37
CA ASP A 192 -5.54 3.87 2.16
C ASP A 192 -5.93 3.24 3.50
N ARG A 193 -4.98 3.13 4.44
CA ARG A 193 -5.24 2.63 5.80
C ARG A 193 -6.31 3.45 6.51
N LYS A 194 -6.21 4.79 6.48
CA LYS A 194 -7.22 5.68 7.09
C LYS A 194 -8.59 5.52 6.43
N ALA A 195 -8.63 5.25 5.13
CA ALA A 195 -9.86 5.06 4.37
C ALA A 195 -10.40 3.63 4.39
N GLY A 196 -9.74 2.69 5.07
CA GLY A 196 -10.09 1.27 5.06
C GLY A 196 -9.97 0.62 3.67
N GLN A 197 -9.16 1.20 2.79
CA GLN A 197 -8.96 0.73 1.42
C GLN A 197 -7.79 -0.26 1.34
N ILE A 198 -7.92 -1.23 0.43
CA ILE A 198 -6.85 -2.17 0.11
C ILE A 198 -5.94 -1.53 -0.95
N PRO A 199 -4.62 -1.40 -0.69
CA PRO A 199 -3.69 -0.86 -1.68
C PRO A 199 -3.66 -1.71 -2.95
N ALA A 200 -3.58 -1.08 -4.12
CA ALA A 200 -3.57 -1.81 -5.37
C ALA A 200 -2.27 -2.60 -5.57
N GLU A 201 -2.37 -3.78 -6.18
CA GLU A 201 -1.24 -4.71 -6.36
C GLU A 201 -0.08 -4.05 -7.13
N ASN A 202 -0.38 -3.34 -8.23
CA ASN A 202 0.61 -2.63 -9.04
C ASN A 202 1.36 -1.53 -8.27
N GLN A 203 0.68 -0.83 -7.35
CA GLN A 203 1.30 0.21 -6.53
C GLN A 203 2.29 -0.41 -5.53
N LEU A 204 1.91 -1.53 -4.90
CA LEU A 204 2.80 -2.28 -4.03
C LEU A 204 4.00 -2.85 -4.80
N GLN A 205 3.80 -3.35 -6.03
CA GLN A 205 4.91 -3.81 -6.88
C GLN A 205 5.90 -2.68 -7.21
N MET A 206 5.41 -1.48 -7.56
CA MET A 206 6.28 -0.31 -7.80
C MET A 206 7.08 0.06 -6.55
N LEU A 207 6.47 0.00 -5.36
CA LEU A 207 7.18 0.23 -4.10
C LEU A 207 8.24 -0.82 -3.81
N ALA A 208 7.92 -2.10 -4.02
CA ALA A 208 8.88 -3.19 -3.84
C ALA A 208 10.10 -3.00 -4.76
N ALA A 209 9.88 -2.65 -6.03
CA ALA A 209 10.94 -2.35 -6.98
C ALA A 209 11.76 -1.11 -6.57
N ALA A 210 11.11 -0.04 -6.09
CA ALA A 210 11.83 1.15 -5.61
C ALA A 210 12.71 0.86 -4.38
N TYR A 211 12.22 0.08 -3.42
CA TYR A 211 13.03 -0.35 -2.28
C TYR A 211 14.20 -1.24 -2.69
N ASP A 212 14.00 -2.12 -3.67
CA ASP A 212 15.06 -2.96 -4.22
C ASP A 212 16.18 -2.13 -4.87
N GLN A 213 15.80 -1.13 -5.66
CA GLN A 213 16.76 -0.18 -6.28
C GLN A 213 17.48 0.70 -5.26
N LEU A 214 16.87 0.96 -4.11
CA LEU A 214 17.49 1.66 -2.99
C LEU A 214 18.33 0.74 -2.09
N HIS A 215 18.37 -0.56 -2.37
CA HIS A 215 18.98 -1.58 -1.53
C HIS A 215 18.45 -1.58 -0.08
N ASP A 216 17.19 -1.19 0.11
CA ASP A 216 16.51 -1.20 1.40
C ASP A 216 15.70 -2.50 1.57
N THR A 217 16.39 -3.52 2.06
CA THR A 217 15.83 -4.86 2.29
C THR A 217 14.66 -4.84 3.29
N ALA A 218 14.73 -4.01 4.32
CA ALA A 218 13.69 -3.93 5.35
C ALA A 218 12.39 -3.33 4.78
N GLY A 219 12.51 -2.24 4.03
CA GLY A 219 11.40 -1.63 3.30
C GLY A 219 10.78 -2.59 2.28
N LYS A 220 11.61 -3.23 1.46
CA LYS A 220 11.18 -4.24 0.47
C LYS A 220 10.39 -5.39 1.12
N THR A 221 10.94 -5.96 2.19
CA THR A 221 10.29 -7.01 2.98
C THR A 221 8.93 -6.56 3.49
N GLY A 222 8.84 -5.34 4.06
CA GLY A 222 7.59 -4.78 4.55
C GLY A 222 6.52 -4.58 3.47
N ILE A 223 6.90 -4.38 2.21
CA ILE A 223 5.98 -4.32 1.06
C ILE A 223 5.57 -5.72 0.62
N TYR A 224 6.49 -6.69 0.55
CA TYR A 224 6.13 -8.06 0.22
C TYR A 224 5.18 -8.69 1.25
N VAL A 225 5.31 -8.35 2.54
CA VAL A 225 4.31 -8.72 3.56
C VAL A 225 2.91 -8.19 3.18
N LYS A 226 2.81 -6.95 2.69
CA LYS A 226 1.54 -6.37 2.25
C LYS A 226 1.02 -7.03 0.98
N LEU A 227 1.90 -7.36 0.02
CA LEU A 227 1.53 -8.11 -1.19
C LEU A 227 0.97 -9.49 -0.82
N VAL A 228 1.63 -10.22 0.07
CA VAL A 228 1.11 -11.50 0.58
C VAL A 228 -0.23 -11.32 1.30
N LYS A 229 -0.34 -10.29 2.17
CA LYS A 229 -1.55 -10.01 2.95
C LYS A 229 -2.77 -9.69 2.10
N TYR A 230 -2.61 -8.82 1.11
CA TYR A 230 -3.73 -8.30 0.32
C TYR A 230 -3.92 -9.00 -1.02
N HIS A 231 -2.86 -9.61 -1.56
CA HIS A 231 -2.81 -10.18 -2.92
C HIS A 231 -2.06 -11.52 -2.91
N ALA A 232 -2.56 -12.52 -2.16
CA ALA A 232 -1.87 -13.78 -1.84
C ALA A 232 -1.52 -14.68 -3.04
N ARG A 233 -0.49 -14.31 -3.82
CA ARG A 233 0.06 -15.10 -4.94
C ARG A 233 1.31 -15.90 -4.51
N PRO A 234 1.53 -17.11 -5.03
CA PRO A 234 2.70 -17.94 -4.70
C PRO A 234 4.05 -17.23 -4.92
N GLN A 235 4.17 -16.40 -5.95
CA GLN A 235 5.40 -15.66 -6.26
C GLN A 235 5.80 -14.67 -5.15
N TYR A 236 4.84 -14.03 -4.46
CA TYR A 236 5.16 -13.09 -3.37
C TYR A 236 5.63 -13.81 -2.14
N TRP A 237 5.07 -15.00 -1.86
CA TRP A 237 5.58 -15.87 -0.82
C TRP A 237 7.03 -16.27 -1.08
N GLN A 238 7.35 -16.67 -2.30
CA GLN A 238 8.72 -17.06 -2.68
C GLN A 238 9.70 -15.91 -2.50
N MET A 239 9.39 -14.71 -3.02
CA MET A 239 10.27 -13.54 -2.90
C MET A 239 10.45 -13.10 -1.43
N LEU A 240 9.35 -13.02 -0.67
CA LEU A 240 9.40 -12.65 0.74
C LEU A 240 10.22 -13.62 1.57
N ILE A 241 9.99 -14.93 1.37
CA ILE A 241 10.70 -15.96 2.12
C ILE A 241 12.18 -15.96 1.75
N HIS A 242 12.52 -15.76 0.47
CA HIS A 242 13.90 -15.62 0.05
C HIS A 242 14.59 -14.46 0.78
N ASP A 243 14.01 -13.25 0.72
CA ASP A 243 14.57 -12.07 1.39
C ASP A 243 14.75 -12.31 2.90
N LEU A 244 13.73 -12.86 3.57
CA LEU A 244 13.80 -13.19 5.00
C LEU A 244 14.86 -14.25 5.32
N THR A 245 15.09 -15.24 4.46
CA THR A 245 16.12 -16.27 4.70
C THR A 245 17.54 -15.74 4.54
N THR A 246 17.73 -14.68 3.76
CA THR A 246 19.04 -14.03 3.57
C THR A 246 19.35 -12.97 4.63
N ASP A 247 18.38 -12.63 5.49
CA ASP A 247 18.57 -11.67 6.57
C ASP A 247 19.35 -12.30 7.73
N HIS A 248 20.65 -12.03 7.78
CA HIS A 248 21.54 -12.50 8.84
C HIS A 248 21.35 -11.78 10.18
N SER A 249 20.51 -10.74 10.25
CA SER A 249 20.20 -10.04 11.51
C SER A 249 19.13 -10.76 12.34
N LEU A 250 18.46 -11.77 11.76
CA LEU A 250 17.43 -12.53 12.44
C LEU A 250 17.99 -13.31 13.64
N THR A 251 17.33 -13.16 14.79
CA THR A 251 17.66 -13.96 15.98
C THR A 251 17.42 -15.45 15.70
N PRO A 252 18.12 -16.37 16.39
CA PRO A 252 17.92 -17.82 16.20
C PRO A 252 16.45 -18.26 16.34
N ARG A 253 15.70 -17.64 17.25
CA ARG A 253 14.26 -17.88 17.41
C ARG A 253 13.46 -17.42 16.20
N MET A 254 13.84 -16.30 15.58
CA MET A 254 13.16 -15.80 14.38
C MET A 254 13.46 -16.69 13.16
N VAL A 255 14.71 -17.13 13.01
CA VAL A 255 15.11 -18.10 11.97
C VAL A 255 14.27 -19.37 12.07
N PHE A 256 14.11 -19.92 13.27
CA PHE A 256 13.27 -21.10 13.48
C PHE A 256 11.80 -20.86 13.10
N ASN A 257 11.20 -19.74 13.51
CA ASN A 257 9.81 -19.45 13.16
C ASN A 257 9.62 -19.23 11.66
N LEU A 258 10.63 -18.67 10.97
CA LEU A 258 10.65 -18.56 9.52
C LEU A 258 10.72 -19.94 8.86
N GLN A 259 11.55 -20.86 9.36
CA GLN A 259 11.61 -22.24 8.86
C GLN A 259 10.27 -22.96 8.98
N ARG A 260 9.55 -22.75 10.09
CA ARG A 260 8.19 -23.29 10.26
C ARG A 260 7.21 -22.73 9.22
N LEU A 261 7.30 -21.44 8.89
CA LEU A 261 6.49 -20.85 7.83
C LEU A 261 6.86 -21.43 6.45
N ARG A 262 8.16 -21.65 6.18
CA ARG A 262 8.63 -22.34 4.98
C ARG A 262 8.08 -23.75 4.88
N LEU A 263 8.08 -24.51 5.97
CA LEU A 263 7.48 -25.84 6.02
C LEU A 263 5.97 -25.79 5.73
N ALA A 264 5.26 -24.84 6.35
CA ALA A 264 3.82 -24.70 6.16
C ALA A 264 3.44 -24.29 4.72
N THR A 265 4.32 -23.56 4.02
CA THR A 265 4.15 -23.13 2.63
C THR A 265 4.72 -24.11 1.61
N GLY A 266 5.34 -25.22 2.06
CA GLY A 266 5.91 -26.26 1.18
C GLY A 266 7.29 -25.91 0.60
N LEU A 267 7.96 -24.90 1.15
CA LEU A 267 9.26 -24.39 0.69
C LEU A 267 10.45 -24.92 1.52
N LEU A 268 10.20 -25.77 2.52
CA LEU A 268 11.22 -26.52 3.26
C LEU A 268 11.09 -27.98 2.84
N THR A 269 12.08 -28.51 2.12
CA THR A 269 11.93 -29.79 1.41
C THR A 269 13.11 -30.75 1.60
N SER A 270 14.25 -30.31 2.11
CA SER A 270 15.43 -31.18 2.23
C SER A 270 15.60 -31.79 3.62
N PRO A 271 16.15 -33.02 3.73
CA PRO A 271 16.42 -33.63 5.03
C PRO A 271 17.32 -32.80 5.96
N ALA A 272 18.30 -32.10 5.40
CA ALA A 272 19.21 -31.25 6.17
C ALA A 272 18.48 -30.06 6.84
N GLU A 273 17.49 -29.47 6.16
CA GLU A 273 16.68 -28.39 6.73
C GLU A 273 15.79 -28.90 7.88
N PHE A 274 15.27 -30.13 7.79
CA PHE A 274 14.52 -30.75 8.91
C PHE A 274 15.43 -31.02 10.11
N GLN A 275 16.64 -31.49 9.88
CA GLN A 275 17.61 -31.70 10.95
C GLN A 275 17.95 -30.38 11.66
N ASP A 276 18.34 -29.34 10.92
CA ASP A 276 18.67 -28.03 11.48
C ASP A 276 17.48 -27.42 12.25
N MET A 277 16.26 -27.53 11.70
CA MET A 277 15.05 -27.06 12.37
C MET A 277 14.78 -27.82 13.69
N ALA A 278 14.95 -29.14 13.70
CA ALA A 278 14.78 -29.96 14.90
C ALA A 278 15.86 -29.66 15.96
N GLU A 279 17.11 -29.51 15.56
CA GLU A 279 18.21 -29.13 16.47
C GLU A 279 17.95 -27.77 17.12
N ARG A 280 17.48 -26.78 16.35
CA ARG A 280 17.08 -25.48 16.90
C ARG A 280 15.93 -25.59 17.90
N ALA A 281 14.92 -26.41 17.62
CA ALA A 281 13.82 -26.64 18.57
C ALA A 281 14.32 -27.26 19.89
N VAL A 282 15.25 -28.22 19.82
CA VAL A 282 15.90 -28.79 21.02
C VAL A 282 16.69 -27.72 21.79
N GLN A 283 17.49 -26.89 21.11
CA GLN A 283 18.26 -25.81 21.74
C GLN A 283 17.38 -24.74 22.42
N MET A 284 16.15 -24.56 21.92
CA MET A 284 15.15 -23.68 22.53
C MET A 284 14.33 -24.35 23.64
N GLU A 285 14.72 -25.55 24.08
CA GLU A 285 14.05 -26.32 25.12
C GLU A 285 12.63 -26.77 24.73
N LEU A 286 12.39 -27.04 23.43
CA LEU A 286 11.12 -27.54 22.89
C LEU A 286 11.31 -28.89 22.15
N PRO A 287 11.89 -29.93 22.77
CA PRO A 287 12.20 -31.19 22.08
C PRO A 287 10.96 -31.94 21.59
N GLN A 288 9.80 -31.79 22.24
CA GLN A 288 8.54 -32.37 21.73
C GLN A 288 8.12 -31.71 20.41
N LEU A 289 8.34 -30.40 20.24
CA LEU A 289 8.10 -29.72 18.97
C LEU A 289 9.07 -30.21 17.90
N ALA A 290 10.36 -30.41 18.26
CA ALA A 290 11.36 -30.98 17.36
C ALA A 290 10.90 -32.35 16.82
N LEU A 291 10.42 -33.23 17.71
CA LEU A 291 9.90 -34.54 17.32
C LEU A 291 8.69 -34.42 16.38
N ASN A 292 7.72 -33.57 16.71
CA ASN A 292 6.53 -33.36 15.89
C ASN A 292 6.88 -32.87 14.47
N LEU A 293 7.86 -31.97 14.35
CA LEU A 293 8.32 -31.44 13.05
C LEU A 293 9.07 -32.49 12.22
N LEU A 294 9.87 -33.35 12.84
CA LEU A 294 10.46 -34.50 12.15
C LEU A 294 9.38 -35.46 11.67
N ASP A 295 8.39 -35.76 12.52
CA ASP A 295 7.26 -36.64 12.19
C ASP A 295 6.46 -36.12 10.99
N GLU A 296 6.27 -34.80 10.89
CA GLU A 296 5.68 -34.17 9.71
C GLU A 296 6.52 -34.40 8.44
N GLY A 297 7.85 -34.33 8.54
CA GLY A 297 8.77 -34.64 7.43
C GLY A 297 8.67 -36.09 6.96
N TYR A 298 8.58 -37.05 7.90
CA TYR A 298 8.34 -38.46 7.59
C TYR A 298 6.96 -38.67 6.94
N ALA A 299 5.92 -38.06 7.48
CA ALA A 299 4.56 -38.15 6.95
C ALA A 299 4.44 -37.59 5.52
N ARG A 300 5.27 -36.62 5.16
CA ARG A 300 5.37 -36.05 3.80
C ARG A 300 6.33 -36.79 2.88
N HIS A 301 6.93 -37.90 3.33
CA HIS A 301 7.97 -38.64 2.61
C HIS A 301 9.23 -37.83 2.24
N LEU A 302 9.48 -36.73 2.95
CA LEU A 302 10.70 -35.92 2.81
C LEU A 302 11.85 -36.48 3.66
N LEU A 303 11.52 -37.30 4.66
CA LEU A 303 12.44 -38.06 5.51
C LEU A 303 12.11 -39.56 5.44
N GLY A 304 13.04 -40.40 5.88
CA GLY A 304 12.88 -41.85 5.96
C GLY A 304 13.05 -42.58 4.62
N THR A 305 13.58 -41.90 3.61
CA THR A 305 13.80 -42.45 2.27
C THR A 305 15.25 -42.25 1.80
N GLY A 306 15.67 -43.05 0.82
CA GLY A 306 17.01 -42.98 0.25
C GLY A 306 18.12 -43.44 1.20
N THR A 307 19.37 -43.11 0.84
CA THR A 307 20.58 -43.56 1.55
C THR A 307 20.73 -42.95 2.95
N GLY A 308 20.06 -41.84 3.24
CA GLY A 308 20.09 -41.16 4.53
C GLY A 308 19.05 -41.64 5.55
N ALA A 309 18.17 -42.59 5.18
CA ALA A 309 17.02 -42.97 6.00
C ALA A 309 17.41 -43.49 7.40
N GLU A 310 18.45 -44.32 7.50
CA GLU A 310 18.92 -44.87 8.78
C GLU A 310 19.44 -43.76 9.71
N ALA A 311 20.29 -42.87 9.20
CA ALA A 311 20.80 -41.72 9.97
C ALA A 311 19.67 -40.80 10.45
N GLN A 312 18.67 -40.54 9.60
CA GLN A 312 17.49 -39.77 9.96
C GLN A 312 16.65 -40.47 11.05
N ALA A 313 16.56 -41.80 11.03
CA ALA A 313 15.84 -42.58 12.04
C ALA A 313 16.56 -42.53 13.39
N HIS A 314 17.89 -42.65 13.41
CA HIS A 314 18.71 -42.48 14.62
C HIS A 314 18.57 -41.08 15.21
N PHE A 315 18.65 -40.04 14.38
CA PHE A 315 18.46 -38.67 14.84
C PHE A 315 17.06 -38.44 15.44
N ARG A 316 16.01 -38.96 14.78
CA ARG A 316 14.65 -38.91 15.32
C ARG A 316 14.53 -39.63 16.67
N ALA A 317 15.15 -40.80 16.83
CA ALA A 317 15.15 -41.53 18.10
C ALA A 317 15.85 -40.75 19.22
N PHE A 318 16.96 -40.08 18.93
CA PHE A 318 17.63 -39.18 19.86
C PHE A 318 16.73 -38.01 20.29
N VAL A 319 16.05 -37.36 19.35
CA VAL A 319 15.10 -36.27 19.65
C VAL A 319 13.92 -36.79 20.48
N ALA A 320 13.42 -37.99 20.20
CA ALA A 320 12.36 -38.61 20.99
C ALA A 320 12.78 -38.88 22.44
N GLN A 321 14.03 -39.33 22.65
CA GLN A 321 14.59 -39.47 23.99
C GLN A 321 14.64 -38.11 24.73
N ARG A 322 15.11 -37.05 24.07
CA ARG A 322 15.12 -35.69 24.64
C ARG A 322 13.71 -35.21 24.99
N ALA A 323 12.72 -35.51 24.16
CA ALA A 323 11.32 -35.17 24.43
C ALA A 323 10.77 -35.89 25.68
N ALA A 324 11.10 -37.17 25.86
CA ALA A 324 10.72 -37.94 27.04
C ALA A 324 11.40 -37.42 28.33
N GLU A 325 12.68 -37.07 28.25
CA GLU A 325 13.43 -36.46 29.36
C GLU A 325 12.81 -35.11 29.77
N ALA A 326 12.50 -34.24 28.81
CA ALA A 326 11.86 -32.95 29.05
C ALA A 326 10.43 -33.09 29.61
N ARG A 327 9.66 -34.09 29.15
CA ARG A 327 8.33 -34.37 29.72
C ARG A 327 8.42 -34.76 31.20
N THR A 328 9.45 -35.51 31.57
CA THR A 328 9.68 -35.92 32.97
C THR A 328 10.04 -34.74 33.86
N SER A 329 10.80 -33.77 33.35
CA SER A 329 11.20 -32.56 34.10
C SER A 329 10.14 -31.44 34.09
N LEU A 330 9.12 -31.54 33.23
CA LEU A 330 8.10 -30.51 33.02
C LEU A 330 7.41 -30.02 34.31
N PRO A 331 7.02 -30.89 35.28
CA PRO A 331 6.43 -30.40 36.53
C PRO A 331 7.36 -29.45 37.30
N ALA A 332 8.67 -29.75 37.36
CA ALA A 332 9.65 -28.88 38.01
C ALA A 332 9.85 -27.57 37.24
N MET A 333 9.80 -27.60 35.90
CA MET A 333 9.83 -26.38 35.08
C MET A 333 8.63 -25.47 35.34
N VAL A 334 7.44 -26.04 35.51
CA VAL A 334 6.21 -25.30 35.85
C VAL A 334 6.33 -24.65 37.22
N GLU A 335 6.82 -25.37 38.24
CA GLU A 335 7.03 -24.77 39.57
C GLU A 335 8.07 -23.64 39.53
N LYS A 336 9.17 -23.82 38.80
CA LYS A 336 10.17 -22.75 38.58
C LYS A 336 9.55 -21.54 37.86
N ALA A 337 8.67 -21.77 36.89
CA ALA A 337 7.99 -20.70 36.16
C ALA A 337 7.06 -19.86 37.04
N LYS A 338 6.42 -20.47 38.05
CA LYS A 338 5.55 -19.76 38.99
C LYS A 338 6.32 -18.78 39.88
N THR A 339 7.53 -19.14 40.29
CA THR A 339 8.36 -18.32 41.20
C THR A 339 9.30 -17.36 40.49
N SER A 340 9.59 -17.58 39.20
CA SER A 340 10.46 -16.69 38.42
C SER A 340 9.79 -15.34 38.13
N THR A 341 10.56 -14.25 38.26
CA THR A 341 10.18 -12.91 37.82
C THR A 341 10.27 -12.74 36.30
N GLU A 342 11.02 -13.60 35.63
CA GLU A 342 11.24 -13.54 34.19
C GLU A 342 10.09 -14.16 33.39
N ALA A 343 9.81 -13.60 32.22
CA ALA A 343 8.81 -14.15 31.29
C ALA A 343 9.23 -15.50 30.70
N GLY A 344 10.53 -15.70 30.44
CA GLY A 344 11.08 -16.85 29.72
C GLY A 344 10.64 -18.21 30.26
N PRO A 345 10.81 -18.49 31.57
CA PRO A 345 10.39 -19.76 32.16
C PRO A 345 8.90 -20.07 31.96
N SER A 346 8.02 -19.08 32.11
CA SER A 346 6.58 -19.24 31.88
C SER A 346 6.26 -19.51 30.40
N LEU A 347 6.94 -18.82 29.48
CA LEU A 347 6.76 -19.04 28.04
C LEU A 347 7.22 -20.45 27.62
N THR A 348 8.40 -20.89 28.05
CA THR A 348 8.95 -22.21 27.68
C THR A 348 8.19 -23.36 28.35
N ALA A 349 7.93 -23.29 29.66
CA ALA A 349 7.20 -24.35 30.37
C ALA A 349 5.74 -24.43 29.89
N GLY A 350 5.10 -23.28 29.66
CA GLY A 350 3.74 -23.22 29.12
C GLY A 350 3.64 -23.83 27.72
N TYR A 351 4.60 -23.56 26.84
CA TYR A 351 4.61 -24.19 25.52
C TYR A 351 4.86 -25.70 25.60
N ASN A 352 5.76 -26.16 26.47
CA ASN A 352 5.94 -27.59 26.69
C ASN A 352 4.68 -28.27 27.25
N LEU A 353 3.91 -27.61 28.12
CA LEU A 353 2.59 -28.13 28.56
C LEU A 353 1.64 -28.32 27.37
N VAL A 354 1.55 -27.32 26.48
CA VAL A 354 0.74 -27.40 25.26
C VAL A 354 1.15 -28.59 24.39
N LEU A 355 2.44 -28.72 24.10
CA LEU A 355 2.99 -29.79 23.26
C LEU A 355 2.79 -31.19 23.86
N ASN A 356 2.56 -31.28 25.17
CA ASN A 356 2.30 -32.52 25.90
C ASN A 356 0.79 -32.67 26.27
N GLY A 357 -0.10 -31.96 25.58
CA GLY A 357 -1.56 -32.13 25.67
C GLY A 357 -2.25 -31.35 26.79
N GLN A 358 -1.51 -30.67 27.66
CA GLN A 358 -2.05 -29.80 28.72
C GLN A 358 -2.30 -28.39 28.18
N VAL A 359 -3.16 -28.29 27.17
CA VAL A 359 -3.33 -27.09 26.33
C VAL A 359 -3.74 -25.86 27.14
N ASP A 360 -4.86 -25.92 27.88
CA ASP A 360 -5.38 -24.75 28.59
C ASP A 360 -4.43 -24.26 29.68
N GLN A 361 -3.85 -25.18 30.45
CA GLN A 361 -2.86 -24.85 31.48
C GLN A 361 -1.60 -24.23 30.85
N GLY A 362 -1.14 -24.78 29.74
CA GLY A 362 0.03 -24.28 29.03
C GLY A 362 -0.17 -22.88 28.48
N LEU A 363 -1.30 -22.62 27.80
CA LEU A 363 -1.62 -21.30 27.26
C LEU A 363 -1.83 -20.27 28.38
N ALA A 364 -2.47 -20.63 29.49
CA ALA A 364 -2.61 -19.76 30.65
C ALA A 364 -1.23 -19.38 31.25
N LEU A 365 -0.32 -20.36 31.36
CA LEU A 365 1.04 -20.10 31.85
C LEU A 365 1.84 -19.20 30.88
N MET A 366 1.69 -19.38 29.57
CA MET A 366 2.31 -18.49 28.59
C MET A 366 1.76 -17.06 28.68
N GLN A 367 0.44 -16.90 28.85
CA GLN A 367 -0.18 -15.58 29.06
C GLN A 367 0.33 -14.92 30.34
N GLN A 368 0.50 -15.67 31.44
CA GLN A 368 1.16 -15.17 32.64
C GLN A 368 2.58 -14.68 32.35
N GLY A 369 3.33 -15.41 31.51
CA GLY A 369 4.66 -15.00 31.04
C GLY A 369 4.63 -13.66 30.28
N LEU A 370 3.63 -13.43 29.43
CA LEU A 370 3.45 -12.13 28.75
C LEU A 370 3.19 -10.99 29.73
N GLY A 371 2.52 -11.26 30.85
CA GLY A 371 2.31 -10.29 31.92
C GLY A 371 3.59 -9.86 32.66
N LYS A 372 4.69 -10.61 32.52
CA LYS A 372 6.00 -10.34 33.14
C LYS A 372 6.92 -9.46 32.29
N GLN A 373 6.37 -8.65 31.40
CA GLN A 373 7.11 -7.69 30.57
C GLN A 373 8.35 -8.30 29.86
N PRO A 374 8.16 -9.32 29.00
CA PRO A 374 9.27 -9.92 28.25
C PRO A 374 10.07 -8.87 27.48
N HIS A 375 11.41 -9.02 27.44
CA HIS A 375 12.30 -8.15 26.66
C HIS A 375 11.93 -8.04 25.17
N GLN A 376 11.34 -9.09 24.60
CA GLN A 376 10.85 -9.13 23.22
C GLN A 376 9.35 -9.46 23.21
N PRO A 377 8.48 -8.47 23.46
CA PRO A 377 7.05 -8.72 23.66
C PRO A 377 6.36 -9.27 22.42
N ASP A 378 6.70 -8.78 21.23
CA ASP A 378 6.12 -9.27 19.98
C ASP A 378 6.55 -10.70 19.66
N LEU A 379 7.81 -11.06 19.94
CA LEU A 379 8.27 -12.44 19.79
C LEU A 379 7.57 -13.38 20.80
N ALA A 380 7.32 -12.91 22.02
CA ALA A 380 6.60 -13.69 23.01
C ALA A 380 5.12 -13.89 22.61
N ARG A 381 4.47 -12.86 22.05
CA ARG A 381 3.11 -12.95 21.48
C ARG A 381 3.06 -13.89 20.27
N LEU A 382 4.04 -13.79 19.36
CA LEU A 382 4.20 -14.74 18.26
C LEU A 382 4.29 -16.17 18.80
N SER A 383 5.13 -16.40 19.82
CA SER A 383 5.31 -17.72 20.45
C SER A 383 4.00 -18.27 21.03
N LEU A 384 3.17 -17.44 21.67
CA LEU A 384 1.84 -17.84 22.14
C LEU A 384 0.94 -18.27 20.99
N GLY A 385 0.92 -17.52 19.88
CA GLY A 385 0.14 -17.90 18.70
C GLY A 385 0.65 -19.19 18.05
N MET A 386 1.96 -19.42 18.03
CA MET A 386 2.53 -20.70 17.57
C MET A 386 2.10 -21.87 18.45
N ALA A 387 2.06 -21.70 19.77
CA ALA A 387 1.55 -22.72 20.68
C ALA A 387 0.05 -23.00 20.45
N MET A 388 -0.76 -21.97 20.21
CA MET A 388 -2.17 -22.15 19.84
C MET A 388 -2.32 -22.96 18.55
N MET A 389 -1.48 -22.71 17.53
CA MET A 389 -1.50 -23.52 16.31
C MET A 389 -1.14 -24.98 16.57
N ASP A 390 -0.08 -25.24 17.33
CA ASP A 390 0.37 -26.60 17.64
C ASP A 390 -0.64 -27.36 18.51
N ALA A 391 -1.45 -26.64 19.28
CA ALA A 391 -2.58 -27.18 20.02
C ALA A 391 -3.83 -27.47 19.16
N GLY A 392 -3.82 -27.10 17.87
CA GLY A 392 -4.99 -27.15 17.00
C GLY A 392 -6.00 -26.01 17.24
N ARG A 393 -5.71 -25.02 18.09
CA ARG A 393 -6.57 -23.84 18.35
C ARG A 393 -6.41 -22.79 17.25
N ARG A 394 -6.68 -23.20 16.02
CA ARG A 394 -6.40 -22.45 14.80
C ARG A 394 -7.11 -21.10 14.73
N THR A 395 -8.38 -21.04 15.13
CA THR A 395 -9.18 -19.81 15.12
C THR A 395 -8.58 -18.74 16.04
N GLU A 396 -8.13 -19.14 17.23
CA GLU A 396 -7.53 -18.23 18.20
C GLU A 396 -6.14 -17.78 17.77
N ALA A 397 -5.34 -18.70 17.20
CA ALA A 397 -4.06 -18.35 16.60
C ALA A 397 -4.25 -17.30 15.49
N LEU A 398 -5.23 -17.50 14.60
CA LEU A 398 -5.54 -16.55 13.53
C LEU A 398 -5.94 -15.18 14.09
N GLN A 399 -6.80 -15.13 15.11
CA GLN A 399 -7.20 -13.88 15.76
C GLN A 399 -6.00 -13.15 16.37
N LEU A 400 -5.15 -13.86 17.12
CA LEU A 400 -3.95 -13.28 17.72
C LEU A 400 -2.99 -12.76 16.66
N PHE A 401 -2.68 -13.56 15.64
CA PHE A 401 -1.78 -13.15 14.57
C PHE A 401 -2.30 -11.95 13.77
N SER A 402 -3.60 -11.91 13.49
CA SER A 402 -4.23 -10.78 12.80
C SER A 402 -4.12 -9.48 13.59
N SER A 403 -4.14 -9.56 14.93
CA SER A 403 -3.99 -8.41 15.85
C SER A 403 -2.56 -7.88 15.98
N MET A 404 -1.56 -8.56 15.42
CA MET A 404 -0.16 -8.16 15.47
C MET A 404 0.19 -7.30 14.26
N ASP A 405 -0.30 -6.05 14.24
CA ASP A 405 -0.20 -5.12 13.10
C ASP A 405 0.88 -4.03 13.27
N GLY A 406 1.74 -4.20 14.28
CA GLY A 406 2.88 -3.33 14.55
C GLY A 406 4.03 -3.48 13.54
N GLU A 407 5.09 -2.71 13.75
CA GLU A 407 6.31 -2.80 12.95
C GLU A 407 7.24 -3.94 13.42
N GLY A 408 8.20 -4.33 12.58
CA GLY A 408 9.21 -5.33 12.93
C GLY A 408 8.90 -6.77 12.53
N THR A 409 9.94 -7.62 12.57
CA THR A 409 9.92 -8.96 11.96
C THR A 409 8.93 -9.91 12.64
N ALA A 410 8.73 -9.82 13.96
CA ALA A 410 7.77 -10.67 14.66
C ALA A 410 6.31 -10.39 14.25
N ASN A 411 5.92 -9.11 14.16
CA ASN A 411 4.60 -8.70 13.67
C ASN A 411 4.42 -9.10 12.19
N ASN A 412 5.44 -8.87 11.36
CA ASN A 412 5.43 -9.31 9.97
C ASN A 412 5.18 -10.83 9.86
N LEU A 413 5.93 -11.64 10.63
CA LEU A 413 5.79 -13.09 10.59
C LEU A 413 4.43 -13.55 11.11
N ALA A 414 3.89 -12.92 12.14
CA ALA A 414 2.52 -13.17 12.60
C ALA A 414 1.49 -12.90 11.49
N GLN A 415 1.57 -11.75 10.82
CA GLN A 415 0.67 -11.42 9.71
C GLN A 415 0.77 -12.45 8.57
N LEU A 416 1.96 -12.97 8.27
CA LEU A 416 2.13 -14.04 7.30
C LEU A 416 1.43 -15.33 7.74
N TRP A 417 1.59 -15.73 9.00
CA TRP A 417 0.82 -16.87 9.53
C TRP A 417 -0.68 -16.64 9.45
N ALA A 418 -1.19 -15.44 9.73
CA ALA A 418 -2.61 -15.12 9.58
C ALA A 418 -3.10 -15.35 8.13
N VAL A 419 -2.32 -14.92 7.14
CA VAL A 419 -2.65 -15.16 5.72
C VAL A 419 -2.63 -16.64 5.40
N GLN A 420 -1.59 -17.36 5.82
CA GLN A 420 -1.46 -18.80 5.57
C GLN A 420 -2.59 -19.60 6.22
N LEU A 421 -3.01 -19.21 7.43
CA LEU A 421 -4.13 -19.81 8.14
C LEU A 421 -5.48 -19.45 7.52
N SER A 422 -5.61 -18.29 6.88
CA SER A 422 -6.86 -17.91 6.19
C SER A 422 -7.01 -18.59 4.83
N ALA A 423 -5.89 -18.88 4.14
CA ALA A 423 -5.89 -19.47 2.80
C ALA A 423 -6.25 -20.98 2.77
N ARG A 424 -6.09 -21.70 3.89
CA ARG A 424 -6.48 -23.10 4.00
C ARG A 424 -7.82 -23.18 4.77
N PRO A 425 -8.89 -23.78 4.26
CA PRO A 425 -10.07 -24.03 5.09
C PRO A 425 -9.68 -24.86 6.33
N SER A 426 -10.39 -24.66 7.44
CA SER A 426 -10.41 -25.60 8.56
C SER A 426 -11.06 -26.89 8.06
N HIS A 427 -10.24 -27.93 7.87
CA HIS A 427 -10.72 -29.29 7.61
C HIS A 427 -11.14 -29.96 8.91
#